data_AF-A0A9X8BN14-F1
#
_entry.id   AF-A0A9X8BN14-F1
#
_cell.length_a   1.000
_cell.length_b   1.000
_cell.length_c   1.000
_cell.angle_alpha   90.00
_cell.angle_beta   90.00
_cell.angle_gamma   90.00
#
_symmetry.space_group_name_H-M   'P 1'
#
loop_
_entity.id
_entity.type
_entity.pdbx_description
1 polymer ?
#
loop_
_entity_poly.entity_id
_entity_poly.type
_entity_poly.pdbx_seq_one_letter_code
_entity_poly.pdbx_strand_id
1 'polypeptide(L)'
;MKMRIGLAGFLVMFSTMISAETKTYSYPQASPLPEDSVLNLMRDPALLNGFDVNMSAQRFADAWFSKTNERERIKADMYLLGVLDTTEGKTWCGYNRLLPSSIHENLYSYFENLTAEKGKLRASKVISDAMTELMPCKKGNNK
;
A
#
# COMPACT_ATOMS: atom_id res chain seq x y z
N MET A 1 -33.98 -51.30 44.54
CA MET A 1 -34.18 -49.89 44.20
C MET A 1 -33.40 -49.00 45.17
N LYS A 2 -32.05 -48.99 45.12
CA LYS A 2 -31.20 -48.16 46.01
C LYS A 2 -29.80 -47.85 45.43
N MET A 3 -29.52 -48.27 44.19
CA MET A 3 -28.18 -48.24 43.61
C MET A 3 -28.15 -47.53 42.24
N ARG A 4 -28.99 -46.50 42.08
CA ARG A 4 -29.02 -45.65 40.86
C ARG A 4 -28.96 -44.15 41.16
N ILE A 5 -28.93 -43.75 42.43
CA ILE A 5 -28.93 -42.33 42.84
C ILE A 5 -27.50 -41.79 43.02
N GLY A 6 -26.48 -42.66 43.17
CA GLY A 6 -25.09 -42.24 43.38
C GLY A 6 -24.31 -41.80 42.12
N LEU A 7 -24.79 -42.12 40.91
CA LEU A 7 -24.05 -41.86 39.67
C LEU A 7 -24.43 -40.55 38.98
N ALA A 8 -25.62 -40.00 39.24
CA ALA A 8 -26.06 -38.76 38.61
C ALA A 8 -25.51 -37.49 39.31
N GLY A 9 -25.17 -37.57 40.59
CA GLY A 9 -24.64 -36.43 41.35
C GLY A 9 -23.19 -36.09 41.02
N PHE A 10 -22.38 -37.08 40.63
CA PHE A 10 -20.95 -36.87 40.36
C PHE A 10 -20.68 -36.23 38.99
N LEU A 11 -21.58 -36.44 38.01
CA LEU A 11 -21.44 -35.92 36.65
C LEU A 11 -21.83 -34.44 36.50
N VAL A 12 -22.57 -33.86 37.45
CA VAL A 12 -22.98 -32.46 37.40
C VAL A 12 -22.01 -31.53 38.15
N MET A 13 -21.16 -32.04 39.04
CA MET A 13 -20.18 -31.20 39.77
C MET A 13 -18.88 -30.91 39.00
N PHE A 14 -18.64 -31.55 37.85
CA PHE A 14 -17.42 -31.32 37.06
C PHE A 14 -17.57 -30.32 35.91
N SER A 15 -18.75 -29.71 35.73
CA SER A 15 -19.04 -28.86 34.55
C SER A 15 -18.77 -27.36 34.74
N THR A 16 -18.21 -26.91 35.87
CA THR A 16 -18.02 -25.46 36.12
C THR A 16 -16.56 -25.03 36.25
N MET A 17 -15.68 -25.38 35.31
CA MET A 17 -14.44 -24.61 35.11
C MET A 17 -14.00 -24.66 33.65
N ILE A 18 -14.76 -24.01 32.76
CA ILE A 18 -14.20 -23.49 31.52
C ILE A 18 -14.08 -21.98 31.72
N SER A 19 -13.02 -21.55 32.39
CA SER A 19 -12.58 -20.17 32.28
C SER A 19 -12.02 -20.00 30.88
N ALA A 20 -12.82 -19.43 29.98
CA ALA A 20 -12.28 -18.87 28.75
C ALA A 20 -11.39 -17.69 29.16
N GLU A 21 -10.07 -17.89 29.21
CA GLU A 21 -9.13 -16.77 29.28
C GLU A 21 -9.29 -15.97 27.99
N THR A 22 -10.10 -14.91 28.03
CA THR A 22 -10.05 -13.87 27.00
C THR A 22 -8.74 -13.13 27.18
N LYS A 23 -7.67 -13.66 26.59
CA LYS A 23 -6.43 -12.90 26.41
C LYS A 23 -6.77 -11.72 25.51
N THR A 24 -6.90 -10.54 26.11
CA THR A 24 -6.97 -9.29 25.36
C THR A 24 -5.65 -9.12 24.63
N TYR A 25 -5.62 -9.54 23.37
CA TYR A 25 -4.50 -9.29 22.49
C TYR A 25 -4.48 -7.78 22.19
N SER A 26 -3.60 -7.06 22.88
CA SER A 26 -3.29 -5.68 22.54
C SER A 26 -2.29 -5.71 21.39
N TYR A 27 -2.72 -5.26 20.21
CA TYR A 27 -1.77 -5.01 19.11
C TYR A 27 -0.69 -4.04 19.60
N PRO A 28 0.60 -4.34 19.36
CA PRO A 28 1.66 -3.38 19.62
C PRO A 28 1.35 -2.11 18.85
N GLN A 29 1.19 -1.00 19.57
CA GLN A 29 0.97 0.30 18.93
C GLN A 29 2.26 0.65 18.18
N ALA A 30 2.17 0.84 16.87
CA ALA A 30 3.29 1.34 16.10
C ALA A 30 3.54 2.80 16.51
N SER A 31 4.61 3.05 17.25
CA SER A 31 5.10 4.41 17.44
C SER A 31 5.53 4.95 16.07
N PRO A 32 5.02 6.11 15.63
CA PRO A 32 5.52 6.71 14.41
C PRO A 32 7.01 7.00 14.60
N LEU A 33 7.82 6.65 13.62
CA LEU A 33 9.22 7.06 13.63
C LEU A 33 9.31 8.58 13.52
N PRO A 34 10.35 9.21 14.08
CA PRO A 34 10.47 10.67 14.14
C PRO A 34 10.22 11.37 12.79
N GLU A 35 10.68 10.75 11.70
CA GLU A 35 10.59 11.26 10.34
C GLU A 35 9.17 11.18 9.74
N ASP A 36 8.38 10.20 10.18
CA ASP A 36 7.00 9.98 9.71
C ASP A 36 5.95 10.49 10.70
N SER A 37 6.40 11.06 11.82
CA SER A 37 5.53 11.52 12.89
C SER A 37 4.70 12.71 12.43
N VAL A 38 3.38 12.52 12.44
CA VAL A 38 2.42 13.60 12.20
C VAL A 38 2.46 14.68 13.30
N LEU A 39 3.08 14.38 14.44
CA LEU A 39 3.22 15.28 15.59
C LEU A 39 4.40 16.26 15.46
N ASN A 40 5.36 15.99 14.55
CA ASN A 40 6.43 16.94 14.26
C ASN A 40 5.91 18.06 13.36
N LEU A 41 5.71 19.24 13.95
CA LEU A 41 5.27 20.45 13.24
C LEU A 41 6.35 20.93 12.23
N MET A 42 7.62 20.72 12.57
CA MET A 42 8.80 20.97 11.73
C MET A 42 9.17 19.67 11.01
N ARG A 43 8.46 19.33 9.93
CA ARG A 43 8.76 18.15 9.11
C ARG A 43 10.00 18.39 8.26
N ASP A 44 10.75 17.33 7.97
CA ASP A 44 11.80 17.38 6.97
C ASP A 44 11.17 17.42 5.56
N PRO A 45 11.25 18.55 4.83
CA PRO A 45 10.69 18.65 3.49
C PRO A 45 11.44 17.78 2.47
N ALA A 46 12.61 17.23 2.84
CA ALA A 46 13.37 16.33 1.99
C ALA A 46 12.81 14.90 1.98
N LEU A 47 11.90 14.51 2.87
CA LEU A 47 11.31 13.16 2.94
C LEU A 47 9.84 13.12 2.52
N LEU A 48 9.45 12.10 1.77
CA LEU A 48 8.08 11.83 1.37
C LEU A 48 7.21 11.52 2.59
N ASN A 49 5.98 11.99 2.56
CA ASN A 49 4.97 11.76 3.57
C ASN A 49 3.55 11.89 2.98
N GLY A 50 2.54 11.63 3.80
CA GLY A 50 1.13 11.65 3.36
C GLY A 50 0.60 13.04 2.96
N PHE A 51 1.35 14.12 3.19
CA PHE A 51 0.97 15.49 2.85
C PHE A 51 1.63 16.00 1.56
N ASP A 52 2.42 15.20 0.84
CA ASP A 52 3.00 15.53 -0.47
C ASP A 52 1.93 15.57 -1.58
N VAL A 53 0.95 16.45 -1.42
CA VAL A 53 -0.11 16.70 -2.41
C VAL A 53 0.48 17.41 -3.62
N ASN A 54 -0.04 17.10 -4.81
CA ASN A 54 0.48 17.64 -6.07
C ASN A 54 1.98 17.38 -6.29
N MET A 55 2.49 16.24 -5.77
CA MET A 55 3.89 15.83 -5.92
C MET A 55 4.34 15.86 -7.38
N SER A 56 5.49 16.49 -7.64
CA SER A 56 6.12 16.52 -8.96
C SER A 56 6.72 15.17 -9.35
N ALA A 57 6.84 14.92 -10.64
CA ALA A 57 7.45 13.71 -11.18
C ALA A 57 8.92 13.58 -10.76
N GLN A 58 9.65 14.70 -10.71
CA GLN A 58 11.03 14.70 -10.21
C GLN A 58 11.09 14.29 -8.74
N ARG A 59 10.23 14.86 -7.89
CA ARG A 59 10.19 14.54 -6.46
C ARG A 59 9.89 13.07 -6.20
N PHE A 60 8.95 12.50 -6.96
CA PHE A 60 8.68 11.07 -6.96
C PHE A 60 9.91 10.25 -7.38
N ALA A 61 10.55 10.63 -8.48
CA ALA A 61 11.73 9.91 -9.00
C ALA A 61 12.90 9.91 -8.00
N ASP A 62 13.16 11.05 -7.35
CA ASP A 62 14.24 11.18 -6.36
C ASP A 62 14.03 10.23 -5.18
N ALA A 63 12.79 10.09 -4.72
CA ALA A 63 12.44 9.16 -3.65
C ALA A 63 12.46 7.70 -4.11
N TRP A 64 11.92 7.41 -5.30
CA TRP A 64 11.83 6.07 -5.86
C TRP A 64 13.21 5.48 -6.20
N PHE A 65 14.14 6.32 -6.66
CA PHE A 65 15.52 5.94 -6.99
C PHE A 65 16.50 6.14 -5.83
N SER A 66 16.00 6.48 -4.63
CA SER A 66 16.84 6.70 -3.46
C SER A 66 17.69 5.47 -3.14
N LYS A 67 19.02 5.60 -3.21
CA LYS A 67 19.96 4.48 -2.94
C LYS A 67 20.19 4.26 -1.46
N THR A 68 20.02 5.29 -0.64
CA THR A 68 20.38 5.31 0.78
C THR A 68 19.17 5.23 1.70
N ASN A 69 17.96 5.49 1.21
CA ASN A 69 16.75 5.51 2.02
C ASN A 69 15.69 4.55 1.46
N GLU A 70 15.69 3.31 1.96
CA GLU A 70 14.70 2.30 1.58
C GLU A 70 13.27 2.71 1.92
N ARG A 71 13.07 3.45 3.01
CA ARG A 71 11.75 3.91 3.41
C ARG A 71 11.14 4.86 2.38
N GLU A 72 11.95 5.75 1.80
CA GLU A 72 11.52 6.64 0.73
C GLU A 72 11.11 5.86 -0.52
N ARG A 73 11.87 4.81 -0.88
CA ARG A 73 11.50 3.92 -1.98
C ARG A 73 10.17 3.22 -1.71
N ILE A 74 9.98 2.65 -0.52
CA ILE A 74 8.72 1.98 -0.14
C ILE A 74 7.54 2.95 -0.19
N LYS A 75 7.70 4.19 0.29
CA LYS A 75 6.64 5.21 0.21
C LYS A 75 6.32 5.58 -1.25
N ALA A 76 7.35 5.73 -2.08
CA ALA A 76 7.17 5.97 -3.52
C ALA A 76 6.46 4.78 -4.20
N ASP A 77 6.82 3.55 -3.87
CA ASP A 77 6.12 2.35 -4.37
C ASP A 77 4.65 2.31 -3.96
N MET A 78 4.34 2.70 -2.71
CA MET A 78 2.94 2.81 -2.25
C MET A 78 2.17 3.91 -2.97
N TYR A 79 2.81 5.06 -3.24
CA TYR A 79 2.22 6.11 -4.07
C TYR A 79 1.97 5.62 -5.50
N LEU A 80 2.94 4.93 -6.10
CA LEU A 80 2.83 4.34 -7.43
C LEU A 80 1.66 3.37 -7.51
N LEU A 81 1.57 2.42 -6.56
CA LEU A 81 0.47 1.48 -6.45
C LEU A 81 -0.89 2.20 -6.41
N GLY A 82 -1.02 3.25 -5.59
CA GLY A 82 -2.24 4.05 -5.53
C GLY A 82 -2.59 4.75 -6.85
N VAL A 83 -1.60 5.24 -7.60
CA VAL A 83 -1.85 5.82 -8.93
C VAL A 83 -2.28 4.74 -9.92
N LEU A 84 -1.62 3.59 -9.94
CA LEU A 84 -1.98 2.47 -10.83
C LEU A 84 -3.41 2.00 -10.55
N ASP A 85 -3.77 1.71 -9.30
CA ASP A 85 -5.11 1.24 -8.92
C ASP A 85 -6.23 2.24 -9.22
N THR A 86 -5.93 3.54 -9.17
CA THR A 86 -6.94 4.57 -9.45
C THR A 86 -7.12 4.85 -10.94
N THR A 87 -6.15 4.47 -11.78
CA THR A 87 -6.12 4.78 -13.22
C THR A 87 -6.32 3.56 -14.12
N GLU A 88 -6.03 2.35 -13.62
CA GLU A 88 -6.26 1.09 -14.33
C GLU A 88 -7.75 0.90 -14.64
N GLY A 89 -8.05 0.38 -15.82
CA GLY A 89 -9.40 0.22 -16.34
C GLY A 89 -10.06 1.52 -16.83
N LYS A 90 -9.41 2.68 -16.63
CA LYS A 90 -9.93 3.99 -17.07
C LYS A 90 -9.12 4.58 -18.21
N THR A 91 -7.84 4.87 -17.96
CA THR A 91 -6.93 5.50 -18.95
C THR A 91 -6.04 4.47 -19.62
N TRP A 92 -5.67 3.43 -18.90
CA TRP A 92 -4.90 2.29 -19.38
C TRP A 92 -5.48 0.99 -18.82
N CYS A 93 -5.23 -0.13 -19.47
CA CYS A 93 -5.82 -1.42 -19.11
C CYS A 93 -4.75 -2.49 -19.18
N GLY A 94 -4.39 -3.16 -18.10
CA GLY A 94 -3.21 -4.02 -18.16
C GLY A 94 -2.96 -4.97 -17.01
N TYR A 95 -3.71 -4.94 -15.91
CA TYR A 95 -3.41 -5.84 -14.78
C TYR A 95 -3.55 -7.33 -15.12
N ASN A 96 -4.38 -7.67 -16.10
CA ASN A 96 -4.50 -9.05 -16.60
C ASN A 96 -3.49 -9.42 -17.70
N ARG A 97 -2.64 -8.47 -18.11
CA ARG A 97 -1.72 -8.62 -19.27
C ARG A 97 -0.26 -8.34 -18.92
N LEU A 98 0.00 -7.50 -17.94
CA LEU A 98 1.34 -7.14 -17.48
C LEU A 98 1.62 -7.78 -16.12
N LEU A 99 2.85 -8.27 -15.96
CA LEU A 99 3.37 -8.61 -14.64
C LEU A 99 3.66 -7.32 -13.84
N PRO A 100 3.50 -7.33 -12.51
CA PRO A 100 3.86 -6.17 -11.68
C PRO A 100 5.31 -5.71 -11.88
N SER A 101 6.25 -6.65 -12.03
CA SER A 101 7.65 -6.34 -12.33
C SER A 101 7.81 -5.61 -13.66
N SER A 102 7.06 -6.01 -14.69
CA SER A 102 7.10 -5.33 -15.99
C SER A 102 6.55 -3.91 -15.91
N ILE A 103 5.53 -3.64 -15.09
CA ILE A 103 5.05 -2.27 -14.84
C ILE A 103 6.17 -1.43 -14.21
N HIS A 104 6.83 -1.96 -13.17
CA HIS A 104 7.96 -1.30 -12.52
C HIS A 104 9.11 -1.01 -13.49
N GLU A 105 9.53 -2.00 -14.28
CA GLU A 105 10.63 -1.86 -15.24
C GLU A 105 10.33 -0.80 -16.31
N ASN A 106 9.13 -0.83 -16.91
CA ASN A 106 8.76 0.14 -17.92
C ASN A 106 8.69 1.57 -17.36
N LEU A 107 8.12 1.74 -16.17
CA LEU A 107 8.07 3.04 -15.52
C LEU A 107 9.46 3.50 -15.06
N TYR A 108 10.32 2.58 -14.59
CA TYR A 108 11.70 2.90 -14.25
C TYR A 108 12.42 3.53 -15.45
N SER A 109 12.36 2.89 -16.62
CA SER A 109 12.96 3.44 -17.84
C SER A 109 12.36 4.78 -18.25
N TYR A 110 11.05 4.99 -18.03
CA TYR A 110 10.40 6.27 -18.31
C TYR A 110 10.91 7.41 -17.41
N PHE A 111 11.07 7.11 -16.11
CA PHE A 111 11.52 8.08 -15.10
C PHE A 111 13.05 8.29 -15.12
N GLU A 112 13.83 7.30 -15.53
CA GLU A 112 15.28 7.46 -15.76
C GLU A 112 15.57 8.46 -16.89
N ASN A 113 14.68 8.53 -17.89
CA ASN A 113 14.79 9.44 -19.04
C ASN A 113 13.89 10.69 -18.90
N LEU A 114 13.54 11.08 -17.67
CA LEU A 114 12.66 12.20 -17.40
C LEU A 114 13.29 13.53 -17.83
N THR A 115 12.63 14.26 -18.72
CA THR A 115 13.08 15.61 -19.11
C THR A 115 12.78 16.63 -18.01
N ALA A 116 13.52 17.73 -17.97
CA ALA A 116 13.30 18.80 -16.99
C ALA A 116 11.85 19.35 -17.02
N GLU A 117 11.22 19.41 -18.19
CA GLU A 117 9.82 19.83 -18.32
C GLU A 117 8.84 18.79 -17.79
N LYS A 118 9.05 17.50 -18.10
CA LYS A 118 8.21 16.42 -17.54
C LYS A 118 8.41 16.28 -16.02
N GLY A 119 9.61 16.56 -15.51
CA GLY A 119 9.94 16.53 -14.08
C GLY A 119 9.12 17.50 -13.23
N LYS A 120 8.68 18.63 -13.82
CA LYS A 120 7.82 19.63 -13.15
C LYS A 120 6.35 19.23 -13.12
N LEU A 121 5.91 18.31 -13.98
CA LEU A 121 4.52 17.84 -14.02
C LEU A 121 4.21 17.01 -12.78
N ARG A 122 2.91 16.88 -12.47
CA ARG A 122 2.45 16.01 -11.38
C ARG A 122 2.83 14.56 -11.66
N ALA A 123 3.42 13.87 -10.68
CA ALA A 123 3.85 12.48 -10.80
C ALA A 123 2.73 11.55 -11.25
N SER A 124 1.51 11.70 -10.70
CA SER A 124 0.37 10.86 -11.09
C SER A 124 -0.01 11.00 -12.56
N LYS A 125 0.12 12.21 -13.13
CA LYS A 125 -0.11 12.45 -14.55
C LYS A 125 0.94 11.74 -15.39
N VAL A 126 2.22 11.90 -15.04
CA VAL A 126 3.33 11.28 -15.76
C VAL A 126 3.23 9.75 -15.74
N ILE A 127 2.92 9.16 -14.58
CA ILE A 127 2.68 7.71 -14.44
C ILE A 127 1.50 7.28 -15.32
N SER A 128 0.34 7.94 -15.22
CA SER A 128 -0.85 7.58 -16.01
C SER A 128 -0.61 7.72 -17.52
N ASP A 129 0.07 8.78 -17.95
CA ASP A 129 0.37 9.02 -19.36
C ASP A 129 1.30 7.91 -19.88
N ALA A 130 2.37 7.57 -19.14
CA ALA A 130 3.28 6.48 -19.49
C ALA A 130 2.57 5.13 -19.58
N MET A 131 1.66 4.83 -18.65
CA MET A 131 0.87 3.60 -18.70
C MET A 131 -0.13 3.59 -19.85
N THR A 132 -0.67 4.75 -20.21
CA THR A 132 -1.58 4.89 -21.38
C THR A 132 -0.83 4.67 -22.68
N GLU A 133 0.41 5.14 -22.79
CA GLU A 133 1.31 4.87 -23.92
C GLU A 133 1.67 3.37 -24.00
N LEU A 134 1.96 2.74 -22.86
CA LEU A 134 2.36 1.34 -22.80
C LEU A 134 1.20 0.37 -23.07
N MET A 135 0.05 0.57 -22.40
CA MET A 135 -1.10 -0.33 -22.42
C MET A 135 -2.43 0.42 -22.55
N PRO A 136 -2.69 1.05 -23.71
CA PRO A 136 -3.94 1.75 -23.91
C PRO A 136 -5.14 0.79 -23.79
N CYS A 137 -6.22 1.29 -23.20
CA CYS A 137 -7.48 0.56 -23.21
C CYS A 137 -7.99 0.44 -24.66
N LYS A 138 -8.46 -0.75 -25.03
CA LYS A 138 -9.14 -0.91 -26.32
C LYS A 138 -10.44 -0.11 -26.26
N LYS A 139 -10.68 0.76 -27.24
CA LYS A 139 -12.04 1.29 -27.45
C LYS A 139 -12.92 0.08 -27.74
N GLY A 140 -14.02 -0.06 -27.00
CA GLY A 140 -14.96 -1.14 -27.22
C GLY A 140 -15.34 -1.17 -28.70
N ASN A 141 -15.09 -2.29 -29.37
CA ASN A 141 -15.77 -2.59 -30.61
C ASN A 141 -17.23 -2.83 -30.21
N ASN A 142 -18.02 -1.75 -30.14
CA ASN A 142 -19.47 -1.87 -30.22
C ASN A 142 -19.77 -2.39 -31.63
N LYS A 143 -19.90 -3.72 -31.72
CA LYS A 143 -20.45 -4.43 -32.86
C LYS A 143 -21.88 -4.81 -32.52
#